data_AF-A0A1L7WXF7-F1
#
_entry.id   AF-A0A1L7WXF7-F1
#
_cell.length_a   1.000
_cell.length_b   1.000
_cell.length_c   1.000
_cell.angle_alpha   90.00
_cell.angle_beta   90.00
_cell.angle_gamma   90.00
#
_symmetry.space_group_name_H-M   'P 1'
#
loop_
_entity.id
_entity.type
_entity.pdbx_description
1 polymer ?
#
loop_
_entity_poly.entity_id
_entity_poly.type
_entity_poly.pdbx_seq_one_letter_code
_entity_poly.pdbx_strand_id
1 'polypeptide(L)'
;MVDKAAKMENPVTNFHQSALPDSQIKDRFYRYFQQECTELQEQIERLENYSFIGGEKQDAIDHVLSGISRLANDVSDSSAFVPAYDQRIYAQAIKALEEKLQEARAKFAPKSRFKFKNKNTSAISINDAAELAAEKRLKAPGLKPGSMSSTESSMATTPANLMTPPSERDSKDTLGDLPSFPKNYNEEMARGAGPIRKPSFSQATNVNISGHTGLHIILPSSASRATSSGSLTKLNRCIVDMSVPTATNAPFAGLALKNIKNSLIIAGHVAGAAHITGVEDSIIVVASRQMTASEEPVQNHWDQVDDFKWLKAEHSPNWSILPEEQRLKTEIWTKAVPGGPGVGLEDILKKVGLTGR
;
A
#
# COMPACT_ATOMS: atom_id res chain seq x y z
N MET A 1 -46.94 5.14 25.10
CA MET A 1 -45.61 4.86 25.65
C MET A 1 -44.95 3.96 24.62
N VAL A 2 -44.16 4.49 23.68
CA VAL A 2 -42.88 5.21 23.83
C VAL A 2 -41.83 4.30 24.48
N ASP A 3 -41.02 3.67 23.63
CA ASP A 3 -39.63 3.35 23.93
C ASP A 3 -38.79 3.71 22.70
N LYS A 4 -38.13 4.87 22.77
CA LYS A 4 -37.12 5.30 21.80
C LYS A 4 -35.79 4.68 22.21
N ALA A 5 -35.31 3.68 21.48
CA ALA A 5 -33.91 3.28 21.56
C ALA A 5 -33.04 4.45 21.04
N ALA A 6 -32.36 5.14 21.96
CA ALA A 6 -31.44 6.21 21.61
C ALA A 6 -30.20 5.63 20.91
N LYS A 7 -30.02 5.96 19.62
CA LYS A 7 -28.71 5.82 18.98
C LYS A 7 -27.73 6.75 19.71
N MET A 8 -26.66 6.19 20.28
CA MET A 8 -25.49 6.98 20.61
C MET A 8 -24.80 7.37 19.30
N GLU A 9 -25.02 8.60 18.85
CA GLU A 9 -24.13 9.23 17.89
C GLU A 9 -22.79 9.48 18.58
N ASN A 10 -21.69 9.04 17.95
CA ASN A 10 -20.36 9.49 18.33
C ASN A 10 -20.14 10.89 17.73
N PRO A 11 -20.08 11.97 18.53
CA PRO A 11 -19.61 13.24 18.02
C PRO A 11 -18.08 13.19 17.81
N VAL A 12 -17.53 14.21 17.16
CA VAL A 12 -16.08 14.46 16.98
C VAL A 12 -15.40 13.71 15.82
N THR A 13 -15.75 14.09 14.59
CA THR A 13 -14.83 14.05 13.42
C THR A 13 -14.91 15.33 12.57
N ASN A 14 -15.24 16.46 13.21
CA ASN A 14 -15.28 17.76 12.51
C ASN A 14 -14.59 18.85 13.33
N PHE A 15 -13.28 19.01 13.12
CA PHE A 15 -12.44 20.05 13.71
C PHE A 15 -12.56 21.41 13.00
N HIS A 16 -13.45 21.54 12.00
CA HIS A 16 -13.46 22.68 11.09
C HIS A 16 -14.83 23.33 10.87
N GLN A 17 -15.60 23.56 11.95
CA GLN A 17 -16.74 24.48 11.91
C GLN A 17 -17.14 25.03 13.30
N SER A 18 -16.44 26.07 13.80
CA SER A 18 -16.95 27.11 14.72
C SER A 18 -15.81 27.98 15.25
N ALA A 19 -16.09 29.27 15.51
CA ALA A 19 -15.13 30.23 16.05
C ALA A 19 -14.95 30.04 17.58
N LEU A 20 -14.27 28.95 17.96
CA LEU A 20 -13.87 28.67 19.34
C LEU A 20 -12.43 29.17 19.59
N PRO A 21 -12.09 29.66 20.79
CA PRO A 21 -10.74 30.13 21.10
C PRO A 21 -9.72 28.99 21.12
N ASP A 22 -8.49 29.26 20.67
CA ASP A 22 -7.39 28.28 20.51
C ASP A 22 -7.13 27.40 21.76
N SER A 23 -7.38 27.92 22.96
CA SER A 23 -7.26 27.15 24.21
C SER A 23 -8.25 25.99 24.27
N GLN A 24 -9.52 26.21 23.91
CA GLN A 24 -10.54 25.16 23.91
C GLN A 24 -10.29 24.11 22.82
N ILE A 25 -9.68 24.49 21.69
CA ILE A 25 -9.29 23.56 20.63
C ILE A 25 -8.16 22.64 21.13
N LYS A 26 -7.15 23.18 21.80
CA LYS A 26 -6.06 22.43 22.43
C LYS A 26 -6.58 21.48 23.53
N ASP A 27 -7.40 21.97 24.45
CA ASP A 27 -7.99 21.17 25.52
C ASP A 27 -8.85 20.01 24.98
N ARG A 28 -9.62 20.27 23.91
CA ARG A 28 -10.43 19.25 23.24
C ARG A 28 -9.57 18.20 22.54
N PHE A 29 -8.53 18.63 21.83
CA PHE A 29 -7.59 17.70 21.17
C PHE A 29 -6.82 16.86 22.19
N TYR A 30 -6.37 17.45 23.30
CA TYR A 30 -5.71 16.74 24.39
C TYR A 30 -6.61 15.66 25.00
N ARG A 31 -7.88 15.98 25.30
CA ARG A 31 -8.85 14.98 25.80
C ARG A 31 -9.11 13.86 24.78
N TYR A 32 -9.24 14.21 23.50
CA TYR A 32 -9.39 13.22 22.42
C TYR A 32 -8.17 12.29 22.35
N PHE A 33 -6.96 12.85 22.35
CA PHE A 33 -5.71 12.09 22.33
C PHE A 33 -5.57 11.16 23.55
N GLN A 34 -5.92 11.63 24.74
CA GLN A 34 -5.93 10.80 25.96
C GLN A 34 -6.94 9.65 25.89
N GLN A 35 -8.14 9.91 25.34
CA GLN A 35 -9.18 8.89 25.17
C GLN A 35 -8.73 7.80 24.18
N GLU A 36 -8.27 8.18 22.99
CA GLU A 36 -7.75 7.25 21.97
C GLU A 36 -6.53 6.45 22.49
N CYS A 37 -5.60 7.09 23.22
CA CYS A 37 -4.49 6.35 23.84
C CYS A 37 -4.97 5.28 24.85
N THR A 38 -6.02 5.61 25.61
CA THR A 38 -6.58 4.68 26.61
C THR A 38 -7.31 3.53 25.93
N GLU A 39 -8.10 3.84 24.89
CA GLU A 39 -8.82 2.84 24.09
C GLU A 39 -7.86 1.91 23.36
N LEU A 40 -6.83 2.44 22.69
CA LEU A 40 -5.80 1.63 22.03
C LEU A 40 -5.01 0.77 23.02
N GLN A 41 -4.72 1.28 24.22
CA GLN A 41 -4.09 0.46 25.26
C GLN A 41 -5.02 -0.67 25.72
N GLU A 42 -6.30 -0.41 25.95
CA GLU A 42 -7.26 -1.45 26.32
C GLU A 42 -7.42 -2.50 25.20
N GLN A 43 -7.45 -2.07 23.93
CA GLN A 43 -7.47 -2.98 22.79
C GLN A 43 -6.22 -3.86 22.75
N ILE A 44 -5.02 -3.32 23.03
CA ILE A 44 -3.76 -4.08 23.15
C ILE A 44 -3.85 -5.12 24.27
N GLU A 45 -4.38 -4.75 25.44
CA GLU A 45 -4.55 -5.67 26.58
C GLU A 45 -5.61 -6.76 26.28
N ARG A 46 -6.67 -6.42 25.54
CA ARG A 46 -7.66 -7.40 25.07
C ARG A 46 -7.08 -8.41 24.06
N LEU A 47 -5.97 -8.10 23.36
CA LEU A 47 -5.31 -9.04 22.44
C LEU A 47 -4.93 -10.37 23.12
N GLU A 48 -4.70 -10.39 24.43
CA GLU A 48 -4.37 -11.61 25.18
C GLU A 48 -5.52 -12.63 25.14
N ASN A 49 -6.78 -12.15 25.11
CA ASN A 49 -7.99 -12.96 25.23
C ASN A 49 -8.50 -13.55 23.90
N TYR A 50 -8.04 -13.07 22.75
CA TYR A 50 -8.45 -13.61 21.45
C TYR A 50 -7.80 -14.97 21.16
N SER A 51 -8.58 -15.88 20.57
CA SER A 51 -8.09 -17.18 20.11
C SER A 51 -7.08 -17.03 18.98
N PHE A 52 -6.05 -17.89 18.96
CA PHE A 52 -5.11 -17.97 17.85
C PHE A 52 -5.73 -18.65 16.60
N ILE A 53 -6.88 -19.31 16.77
CA ILE A 53 -7.57 -20.07 15.71
C ILE A 53 -8.60 -19.15 15.06
N GLY A 54 -8.49 -18.95 13.74
CA GLY A 54 -9.52 -18.27 12.94
C GLY A 54 -9.15 -16.90 12.36
N GLY A 55 -7.98 -16.34 12.69
CA GLY A 55 -7.55 -15.03 12.18
C GLY A 55 -8.01 -13.83 13.02
N GLU A 56 -9.04 -13.98 13.86
CA GLU A 56 -9.59 -12.91 14.71
C GLU A 56 -8.54 -12.13 15.50
N LYS A 57 -7.51 -12.82 16.05
CA LYS A 57 -6.39 -12.17 16.77
C LYS A 57 -5.49 -11.35 15.86
N GLN A 58 -5.32 -11.76 14.59
CA GLN A 58 -4.59 -10.99 13.59
C GLN A 58 -5.40 -9.76 13.15
N ASP A 59 -6.71 -9.93 12.95
CA ASP A 59 -7.62 -8.82 12.60
C ASP A 59 -7.68 -7.77 13.72
N ALA A 60 -7.75 -8.20 14.99
CA ALA A 60 -7.68 -7.30 16.15
C ALA A 60 -6.33 -6.58 16.24
N ILE A 61 -5.23 -7.28 15.96
CA ILE A 61 -3.88 -6.71 15.88
C ILE A 61 -3.79 -5.62 14.79
N ASP A 62 -4.38 -5.87 13.61
CA ASP A 62 -4.31 -4.96 12.47
C ASP A 62 -5.31 -3.78 12.60
N HIS A 63 -6.39 -3.96 13.37
CA HIS A 63 -7.25 -2.89 13.84
C HIS A 63 -6.49 -1.90 14.75
N VAL A 64 -5.76 -2.41 15.76
CA VAL A 64 -4.93 -1.58 16.64
C VAL A 64 -3.83 -0.85 15.87
N LEU A 65 -3.14 -1.51 14.91
CA LEU A 65 -2.17 -0.83 14.04
C LEU A 65 -2.79 0.33 13.28
N SER A 66 -4.00 0.13 12.75
CA SER A 66 -4.73 1.14 11.99
C SER A 66 -5.16 2.31 12.88
N GLY A 67 -5.55 2.05 14.13
CA GLY A 67 -5.84 3.06 15.16
C GLY A 67 -4.62 3.89 15.56
N ILE A 68 -3.48 3.25 15.86
CA ILE A 68 -2.21 3.95 16.15
C ILE A 68 -1.78 4.81 14.94
N SER A 69 -1.89 4.27 13.73
CA SER A 69 -1.55 4.99 12.49
C SER A 69 -2.47 6.20 12.27
N ARG A 70 -3.76 6.07 12.59
CA ARG A 70 -4.70 7.19 12.55
C ARG A 70 -4.34 8.26 13.58
N LEU A 71 -4.11 7.88 14.84
CA LEU A 71 -3.74 8.81 15.91
C LEU A 71 -2.47 9.60 15.57
N ALA A 72 -1.49 8.96 14.92
CA ALA A 72 -0.28 9.62 14.42
C ALA A 72 -0.57 10.65 13.30
N ASN A 73 -1.46 10.32 12.37
CA ASN A 73 -1.90 11.27 11.33
C ASN A 73 -2.71 12.43 11.93
N ASP A 74 -3.61 12.17 12.88
CA ASP A 74 -4.44 13.19 13.54
C ASP A 74 -3.56 14.18 14.35
N VAL A 75 -2.45 13.71 14.95
CA VAL A 75 -1.43 14.58 15.58
C VAL A 75 -0.63 15.38 14.54
N SER A 76 -0.30 14.79 13.39
CA SER A 76 0.38 15.49 12.29
C SER A 76 -0.49 16.61 11.70
N ASP A 77 -1.77 16.33 11.41
CA ASP A 77 -2.72 17.31 10.88
C ASP A 77 -3.05 18.40 11.92
N SER A 78 -2.99 18.08 13.22
CA SER A 78 -3.20 19.02 14.33
C SER A 78 -1.95 19.82 14.73
N SER A 79 -0.78 19.51 14.16
CA SER A 79 0.50 20.15 14.51
C SER A 79 0.51 21.67 14.31
N ALA A 80 -0.37 22.20 13.46
CA ALA A 80 -0.53 23.64 13.22
C ALA A 80 -1.05 24.43 14.45
N PHE A 81 -1.80 23.79 15.36
CA PHE A 81 -2.37 24.44 16.55
C PHE A 81 -1.90 23.82 17.88
N VAL A 82 -1.24 22.67 17.86
CA VAL A 82 -0.64 22.03 19.05
C VAL A 82 0.78 22.58 19.30
N PRO A 83 1.13 23.03 20.53
CA PRO A 83 2.49 23.45 20.87
C PRO A 83 3.56 22.36 20.66
N ALA A 84 4.77 22.76 20.24
CA ALA A 84 5.89 21.83 20.00
C ALA A 84 6.32 20.99 21.22
N TYR A 85 5.96 21.40 22.44
CA TYR A 85 6.13 20.60 23.65
C TYR A 85 5.16 19.42 23.68
N ASP A 86 3.86 19.68 23.48
CA ASP A 86 2.80 18.67 23.48
C ASP A 86 2.95 17.71 22.29
N GLN A 87 3.38 18.20 21.12
CA GLN A 87 3.72 17.36 19.97
C GLN A 87 4.75 16.28 20.31
N ARG A 88 5.77 16.60 21.12
CA ARG A 88 6.78 15.62 21.57
C ARG A 88 6.19 14.60 22.53
N ILE A 89 5.31 15.02 23.44
CA ILE A 89 4.59 14.13 24.36
C ILE A 89 3.72 13.16 23.57
N TYR A 90 2.96 13.65 22.59
CA TYR A 90 2.10 12.81 21.75
C TYR A 90 2.91 11.81 20.92
N ALA A 91 4.01 12.25 20.28
CA ALA A 91 4.91 11.36 19.55
C ALA A 91 5.54 10.28 20.44
N GLN A 92 5.93 10.63 21.67
CA GLN A 92 6.46 9.67 22.65
C GLN A 92 5.39 8.66 23.11
N ALA A 93 4.14 9.10 23.33
CA ALA A 93 3.03 8.24 23.70
C ALA A 93 2.63 7.28 22.56
N ILE A 94 2.58 7.76 21.31
CA ILE A 94 2.37 6.92 20.12
C ILE A 94 3.45 5.84 20.03
N LYS A 95 4.74 6.22 20.16
CA LYS A 95 5.85 5.25 20.15
C LYS A 95 5.75 4.21 21.27
N ALA A 96 5.28 4.61 22.46
CA ALA A 96 5.05 3.67 23.57
C ALA A 96 3.89 2.68 23.28
N LEU A 97 2.84 3.11 22.57
CA LEU A 97 1.77 2.21 22.11
C LEU A 97 2.28 1.23 21.04
N GLU A 98 3.11 1.70 20.09
CA GLU A 98 3.78 0.82 19.12
C GLU A 98 4.66 -0.23 19.81
N GLU A 99 5.50 0.18 20.76
CA GLU A 99 6.36 -0.73 21.52
C GLU A 99 5.54 -1.77 22.32
N LYS A 100 4.45 -1.36 22.99
CA LYS A 100 3.52 -2.29 23.67
C LYS A 100 2.89 -3.30 22.70
N LEU A 101 2.44 -2.85 21.53
CA LEU A 101 1.85 -3.75 20.52
C LEU A 101 2.88 -4.74 19.96
N GLN A 102 4.14 -4.32 19.77
CA GLN A 102 5.22 -5.22 19.36
C GLN A 102 5.57 -6.23 20.46
N GLU A 103 5.56 -5.84 21.73
CA GLU A 103 5.75 -6.76 22.86
C GLU A 103 4.62 -7.81 22.93
N ALA A 104 3.35 -7.39 22.77
CA ALA A 104 2.21 -8.29 22.68
C ALA A 104 2.36 -9.26 21.50
N ARG A 105 2.68 -8.76 20.30
CA ARG A 105 2.97 -9.59 19.11
C ARG A 105 4.10 -10.61 19.38
N ALA A 106 5.18 -10.21 20.04
CA ALA A 106 6.30 -11.09 20.37
C ALA A 106 5.91 -12.19 21.39
N LYS A 107 5.03 -11.89 22.36
CA LYS A 107 4.49 -12.88 23.31
C LYS A 107 3.63 -13.95 22.62
N PHE A 108 2.89 -13.57 21.57
CA PHE A 108 1.94 -14.45 20.86
C PHE A 108 2.47 -15.06 19.56
N ALA A 109 3.68 -14.70 19.12
CA ALA A 109 4.34 -15.35 17.99
C ALA A 109 4.47 -16.87 18.26
N PRO A 110 4.10 -17.75 17.32
CA PRO A 110 4.15 -19.19 17.53
C PRO A 110 5.59 -19.64 17.76
N LYS A 111 5.91 -20.03 19.00
CA LYS A 111 7.23 -20.57 19.38
C LYS A 111 7.52 -21.77 18.48
N SER A 112 8.52 -21.64 17.61
CA SER A 112 8.93 -22.70 16.67
C SER A 112 9.27 -23.99 17.43
N ARG A 113 8.31 -24.93 17.45
CA ARG A 113 8.37 -26.18 18.22
C ARG A 113 8.05 -27.42 17.41
N PHE A 114 8.20 -27.36 16.08
CA PHE A 114 8.10 -28.53 15.21
C PHE A 114 9.23 -28.58 14.17
N LYS A 115 10.38 -29.13 14.58
CA LYS A 115 11.36 -29.67 13.61
C LYS A 115 10.84 -31.03 13.12
N PHE A 116 10.10 -31.03 12.02
CA PHE A 116 9.77 -32.27 11.31
C PHE A 116 11.05 -32.90 10.75
N LYS A 117 11.50 -34.00 11.34
CA LYS A 117 12.65 -34.79 10.87
C LYS A 117 12.24 -35.60 9.65
N ASN A 118 12.17 -34.94 8.49
CA ASN A 118 11.84 -35.61 7.25
C ASN A 118 13.03 -36.45 6.77
N LYS A 119 12.83 -37.75 6.60
CA LYS A 119 13.87 -38.69 6.16
C LYS A 119 13.74 -38.89 4.66
N ASN A 120 14.39 -38.03 3.87
CA ASN A 120 14.89 -38.38 2.53
C ASN A 120 15.96 -37.37 2.06
N THR A 121 16.78 -37.83 1.13
CA THR A 121 18.07 -37.24 0.73
C THR A 121 17.95 -35.95 -0.08
N SER A 122 19.06 -35.19 -0.16
CA SER A 122 19.26 -34.00 -0.99
C SER A 122 18.42 -32.75 -0.70
N ALA A 123 18.62 -32.16 0.48
CA ALA A 123 18.45 -30.72 0.71
C ALA A 123 19.37 -30.25 1.86
N ILE A 124 20.61 -29.88 1.54
CA ILE A 124 21.55 -29.30 2.52
C ILE A 124 21.20 -27.82 2.68
N SER A 125 21.00 -27.38 3.92
CA SER A 125 20.74 -25.96 4.22
C SER A 125 21.99 -25.12 3.95
N ILE A 126 21.81 -23.89 3.46
CA ILE A 126 22.91 -22.99 3.04
C ILE A 126 23.90 -22.72 4.19
N ASN A 127 23.43 -22.72 5.45
CA ASN A 127 24.29 -22.55 6.62
C ASN A 127 25.10 -23.82 6.96
N ASP A 128 24.55 -25.01 6.68
CA ASP A 128 25.14 -26.33 7.00
C ASP A 128 26.31 -26.66 6.05
N ALA A 129 26.23 -26.17 4.80
CA ALA A 129 27.28 -26.29 3.81
C ALA A 129 28.56 -25.48 4.15
N ALA A 130 28.42 -24.39 4.91
CA ALA A 130 29.53 -23.53 5.31
C ALA A 130 30.39 -24.17 6.42
N GLU A 131 29.76 -24.80 7.43
CA GLU A 131 30.49 -25.52 8.49
C GLU A 131 31.14 -26.82 7.97
N LEU A 132 30.45 -27.57 7.10
CA LEU A 132 31.01 -28.79 6.48
C LEU A 132 32.23 -28.54 5.57
N ALA A 133 32.40 -27.32 5.04
CA ALA A 133 33.60 -26.92 4.32
C ALA A 133 34.81 -26.66 5.25
N ALA A 134 34.57 -26.27 6.51
CA ALA A 134 35.61 -26.03 7.49
C ALA A 134 36.14 -27.33 8.11
N GLU A 135 35.26 -28.29 8.44
CA GLU A 135 35.65 -29.53 9.13
C GLU A 135 36.44 -30.51 8.24
N LYS A 136 36.26 -30.48 6.92
CA LYS A 136 36.92 -31.42 5.99
C LYS A 136 38.43 -31.23 5.82
N ARG A 137 39.04 -30.26 6.51
CA ARG A 137 40.48 -29.96 6.42
C ARG A 137 41.35 -30.67 7.47
N LEU A 138 40.78 -31.53 8.33
CA LEU A 138 41.42 -31.95 9.59
C LEU A 138 41.58 -33.47 9.85
N LYS A 139 41.30 -34.37 8.88
CA LYS A 139 41.61 -35.82 9.01
C LYS A 139 42.20 -36.42 7.73
N ALA A 140 43.49 -36.79 7.77
CA ALA A 140 44.28 -37.39 6.69
C ALA A 140 44.25 -38.95 6.71
N PRO A 141 44.84 -39.70 5.73
CA PRO A 141 46.31 -39.93 5.74
C PRO A 141 47.02 -40.20 4.37
N GLY A 142 48.33 -39.91 4.32
CA GLY A 142 49.34 -40.87 3.79
C GLY A 142 49.91 -40.78 2.35
N LEU A 143 51.07 -40.11 2.20
CA LEU A 143 52.32 -40.58 1.50
C LEU A 143 52.27 -40.81 -0.06
N LYS A 144 53.23 -40.37 -0.91
CA LYS A 144 54.67 -39.99 -0.79
C LYS A 144 55.09 -38.94 -1.89
N PRO A 145 56.34 -38.40 -1.93
CA PRO A 145 56.67 -37.04 -2.40
C PRO A 145 57.52 -36.90 -3.68
N GLY A 146 57.79 -35.65 -4.12
CA GLY A 146 59.01 -35.28 -4.87
C GLY A 146 59.07 -33.82 -5.41
N SER A 147 60.04 -33.02 -4.93
CA SER A 147 60.61 -31.75 -5.50
C SER A 147 59.68 -30.58 -5.91
N MET A 148 59.98 -29.28 -5.71
CA MET A 148 61.15 -28.53 -5.19
C MET A 148 60.63 -27.49 -4.15
N SER A 149 61.34 -27.15 -3.06
CA SER A 149 62.27 -26.00 -2.92
C SER A 149 61.69 -24.64 -3.41
N SER A 150 61.69 -23.52 -2.66
CA SER A 150 62.35 -23.17 -1.38
C SER A 150 61.74 -21.86 -0.79
N THR A 151 61.82 -21.66 0.55
CA THR A 151 62.26 -20.40 1.26
C THR A 151 61.55 -19.06 0.93
N GLU A 152 61.03 -18.19 1.83
CA GLU A 152 61.09 -18.01 3.31
C GLU A 152 59.93 -17.12 3.84
N SER A 153 59.69 -17.15 5.16
CA SER A 153 59.36 -16.07 6.13
C SER A 153 59.11 -14.60 5.65
N SER A 154 58.36 -13.69 6.30
CA SER A 154 57.54 -13.69 7.54
C SER A 154 56.81 -12.33 7.74
N MET A 155 55.81 -12.30 8.63
CA MET A 155 55.34 -11.17 9.48
C MET A 155 54.99 -9.77 8.92
N ALA A 156 53.72 -9.38 9.18
CA ALA A 156 53.24 -8.18 9.91
C ALA A 156 53.56 -6.72 9.50
N THR A 157 52.64 -5.84 9.95
CA THR A 157 52.71 -4.36 10.12
C THR A 157 52.63 -3.42 8.89
N THR A 158 51.74 -2.44 9.05
CA THR A 158 51.54 -1.19 8.29
C THR A 158 52.53 -0.10 8.76
N PRO A 159 52.55 1.18 8.25
CA PRO A 159 51.90 1.81 7.07
C PRO A 159 52.86 2.69 6.19
N ALA A 160 52.28 3.49 5.29
CA ALA A 160 52.69 4.88 4.93
C ALA A 160 53.65 5.18 3.74
N ASN A 161 53.01 5.50 2.59
CA ASN A 161 53.05 6.81 1.90
C ASN A 161 54.12 7.17 0.82
N LEU A 162 53.67 8.04 -0.11
CA LEU A 162 54.37 8.95 -1.04
C LEU A 162 54.76 8.52 -2.49
N MET A 163 54.50 9.47 -3.41
CA MET A 163 54.98 9.68 -4.80
C MET A 163 54.19 9.10 -6.01
N THR A 164 53.25 9.91 -6.53
CA THR A 164 53.04 10.22 -7.97
C THR A 164 54.22 11.07 -8.52
N PRO A 165 54.35 11.45 -9.82
CA PRO A 165 53.46 11.34 -11.01
C PRO A 165 54.14 10.46 -12.11
N PRO A 166 54.00 10.60 -13.47
CA PRO A 166 53.15 11.48 -14.31
C PRO A 166 52.45 10.87 -15.57
N SER A 167 51.29 11.44 -15.87
CA SER A 167 50.78 11.95 -17.16
C SER A 167 51.18 11.36 -18.53
N GLU A 168 50.18 10.84 -19.26
CA GLU A 168 49.92 11.20 -20.67
C GLU A 168 48.42 11.55 -20.86
N ARG A 169 48.08 12.19 -21.99
CA ARG A 169 46.84 12.96 -22.20
C ARG A 169 46.00 12.42 -23.38
N ASP A 170 44.69 12.72 -23.30
CA ASP A 170 43.73 12.83 -24.41
C ASP A 170 43.50 11.62 -25.35
N SER A 171 42.39 10.90 -25.14
CA SER A 171 41.66 10.18 -26.21
C SER A 171 40.17 9.98 -25.89
N LYS A 172 39.36 10.96 -26.29
CA LYS A 172 38.05 10.86 -26.95
C LYS A 172 36.94 9.94 -26.38
N ASP A 173 35.85 10.60 -26.02
CA ASP A 173 34.49 10.06 -25.84
C ASP A 173 33.96 9.34 -27.10
N THR A 174 33.55 8.07 -26.93
CA THR A 174 32.67 7.33 -27.87
C THR A 174 31.82 6.33 -27.10
N LEU A 175 30.51 6.61 -26.98
CA LEU A 175 29.50 5.64 -26.58
C LEU A 175 29.45 4.48 -27.60
N GLY A 176 29.60 3.25 -27.14
CA GLY A 176 29.42 2.05 -27.96
C GLY A 176 27.96 1.58 -27.96
N ASP A 177 27.37 1.37 -29.14
CA ASP A 177 26.02 0.83 -29.28
C ASP A 177 25.89 -0.58 -28.68
N LEU A 178 24.84 -0.78 -27.87
CA LEU A 178 24.43 -2.09 -27.37
C LEU A 178 23.50 -2.77 -28.39
N PRO A 179 23.71 -4.06 -28.71
CA PRO A 179 22.89 -4.76 -29.70
C PRO A 179 21.44 -4.90 -29.23
N SER A 180 20.50 -4.44 -30.08
CA SER A 180 19.07 -4.59 -29.83
C SER A 180 18.62 -6.03 -30.04
N PHE A 181 18.28 -6.71 -28.94
CA PHE A 181 17.50 -7.94 -28.95
C PHE A 181 16.11 -7.65 -28.37
N PRO A 182 15.01 -8.09 -29.02
CA PRO A 182 13.67 -7.87 -28.51
C PRO A 182 13.41 -8.75 -27.29
N LYS A 183 13.75 -8.25 -26.09
CA LYS A 183 13.45 -8.91 -24.83
C LYS A 183 11.95 -8.93 -24.58
N ASN A 184 11.35 -10.10 -24.79
CA ASN A 184 9.97 -10.38 -24.41
C ASN A 184 9.87 -10.55 -22.89
N TYR A 185 9.63 -9.45 -22.17
CA TYR A 185 9.55 -9.42 -20.71
C TYR A 185 8.56 -10.45 -20.12
N ASN A 186 7.54 -10.87 -20.87
CA ASN A 186 6.58 -11.88 -20.44
C ASN A 186 7.19 -13.29 -20.34
N GLU A 187 8.15 -13.64 -21.19
CA GLU A 187 8.85 -14.93 -21.11
C GLU A 187 9.92 -14.95 -20.01
N GLU A 188 10.60 -13.82 -19.78
CA GLU A 188 11.61 -13.69 -18.72
C GLU A 188 10.95 -13.71 -17.32
N MET A 189 9.70 -13.23 -17.18
CA MET A 189 8.91 -13.36 -15.95
C MET A 189 8.55 -14.82 -15.59
N ALA A 190 8.42 -15.71 -16.57
CA ALA A 190 8.14 -17.14 -16.35
C ALA A 190 9.40 -17.93 -15.93
N ARG A 191 10.60 -17.50 -16.33
CA ARG A 191 11.88 -18.16 -16.01
C ARG A 191 12.64 -17.41 -14.90
N GLY A 192 12.16 -17.56 -13.66
CA GLY A 192 12.71 -16.83 -12.52
C GLY A 192 14.14 -17.25 -12.12
N ALA A 193 15.15 -16.43 -12.46
CA ALA A 193 16.51 -16.52 -11.90
C ALA A 193 17.32 -15.19 -11.95
N GLY A 194 16.66 -14.03 -12.07
CA GLY A 194 17.32 -12.71 -12.17
C GLY A 194 17.22 -11.83 -10.91
N PRO A 195 18.14 -10.87 -10.68
CA PRO A 195 18.23 -10.05 -9.46
C PRO A 195 17.20 -8.90 -9.39
N ILE A 196 16.06 -9.04 -10.09
CA ILE A 196 15.00 -8.05 -10.15
C ILE A 196 14.08 -8.26 -8.95
N ARG A 197 14.06 -7.31 -8.00
CA ARG A 197 13.12 -7.31 -6.87
C ARG A 197 11.69 -7.18 -7.40
N LYS A 198 10.97 -8.31 -7.48
CA LYS A 198 9.53 -8.33 -7.72
C LYS A 198 8.81 -7.58 -6.59
N PRO A 199 7.95 -6.57 -6.85
CA PRO A 199 7.06 -6.06 -5.82
C PRO A 199 6.11 -7.19 -5.39
N SER A 200 6.16 -7.55 -4.11
CA SER A 200 5.50 -8.76 -3.61
C SER A 200 4.04 -8.47 -3.24
N PHE A 201 3.13 -8.54 -4.23
CA PHE A 201 1.69 -8.45 -4.00
C PHE A 201 1.10 -9.62 -3.18
N SER A 202 1.91 -10.59 -2.75
CA SER A 202 1.46 -11.78 -2.03
C SER A 202 1.08 -11.56 -0.56
N GLN A 203 1.33 -10.37 0.01
CA GLN A 203 0.94 -10.00 1.39
C GLN A 203 0.12 -8.70 1.48
N ALA A 204 -0.13 -8.00 0.36
CA ALA A 204 -0.94 -6.80 0.37
C ALA A 204 -2.43 -7.20 0.42
N THR A 205 -3.13 -6.85 1.50
CA THR A 205 -4.59 -7.00 1.64
C THR A 205 -5.37 -5.83 1.04
N ASN A 206 -4.70 -4.69 0.83
CA ASN A 206 -5.30 -3.44 0.36
C ASN A 206 -4.55 -2.88 -0.85
N VAL A 207 -5.28 -2.27 -1.79
CA VAL A 207 -4.72 -1.43 -2.86
C VAL A 207 -4.62 0.00 -2.34
N ASN A 208 -3.41 0.56 -2.28
CA ASN A 208 -3.18 1.96 -1.94
C ASN A 208 -2.29 2.61 -3.01
N ILE A 209 -2.83 3.58 -3.75
CA ILE A 209 -2.15 4.29 -4.85
C ILE A 209 -2.18 5.78 -4.50
N SER A 210 -1.03 6.41 -4.30
CA SER A 210 -1.02 7.82 -3.86
C SER A 210 0.14 8.67 -4.35
N GLY A 211 -0.12 9.97 -4.50
CA GLY A 211 0.91 10.98 -4.79
C GLY A 211 1.49 10.92 -6.21
N HIS A 212 0.78 10.28 -7.14
CA HIS A 212 1.24 10.13 -8.53
C HIS A 212 0.67 11.21 -9.43
N THR A 213 1.48 11.66 -10.39
CA THR A 213 1.06 12.56 -11.48
C THR A 213 1.47 11.96 -12.83
N GLY A 214 0.57 11.99 -13.81
CA GLY A 214 0.90 11.61 -15.20
C GLY A 214 1.17 10.12 -15.42
N LEU A 215 0.55 9.23 -14.63
CA LEU A 215 0.77 7.78 -14.73
C LEU A 215 -0.46 7.02 -15.23
N HIS A 216 -0.23 6.01 -16.08
CA HIS A 216 -1.21 5.01 -16.44
C HIS A 216 -0.89 3.71 -15.68
N ILE A 217 -1.77 3.32 -14.76
CA ILE A 217 -1.62 2.19 -13.85
C ILE A 217 -2.74 1.20 -14.15
N ILE A 218 -2.40 -0.02 -14.57
CA ILE A 218 -3.35 -1.11 -14.74
C ILE A 218 -2.99 -2.19 -13.71
N LEU A 219 -3.93 -2.55 -12.85
CA LEU A 219 -3.69 -3.58 -11.84
C LEU A 219 -3.75 -4.98 -12.45
N PRO A 220 -2.71 -5.82 -12.27
CA PRO A 220 -2.73 -7.20 -12.73
C PRO A 220 -3.73 -8.04 -11.92
N SER A 221 -4.18 -9.16 -12.48
CA SER A 221 -5.08 -10.11 -11.80
C SER A 221 -4.56 -10.62 -10.46
N SER A 222 -3.25 -10.59 -10.22
CA SER A 222 -2.65 -10.92 -8.91
C SER A 222 -3.04 -9.96 -7.78
N ALA A 223 -3.49 -8.74 -8.10
CA ALA A 223 -4.00 -7.77 -7.12
C ALA A 223 -5.42 -8.09 -6.61
N SER A 224 -6.08 -9.14 -7.12
CA SER A 224 -7.35 -9.67 -6.57
C SER A 224 -7.25 -10.12 -5.11
N ARG A 225 -6.04 -10.36 -4.60
CA ARG A 225 -5.78 -10.64 -3.17
C ARG A 225 -5.77 -9.39 -2.29
N ALA A 226 -5.73 -8.21 -2.89
CA ALA A 226 -5.59 -6.92 -2.23
C ALA A 226 -6.90 -6.11 -2.22
N THR A 227 -8.05 -6.78 -2.37
CA THR A 227 -9.37 -6.14 -2.49
C THR A 227 -10.10 -6.01 -1.14
N SER A 228 -9.43 -6.19 0.00
CA SER A 228 -10.04 -5.87 1.30
C SER A 228 -10.37 -4.38 1.42
N SER A 229 -9.58 -3.49 0.81
CA SER A 229 -9.88 -2.07 0.68
C SER A 229 -9.11 -1.43 -0.48
N GLY A 230 -9.74 -0.46 -1.17
CA GLY A 230 -9.11 0.37 -2.19
C GLY A 230 -8.98 1.82 -1.74
N SER A 231 -7.78 2.40 -1.81
CA SER A 231 -7.51 3.80 -1.48
C SER A 231 -6.70 4.46 -2.60
N LEU A 232 -7.23 5.55 -3.16
CA LEU A 232 -6.60 6.31 -4.23
C LEU A 232 -6.58 7.78 -3.83
N THR A 233 -5.39 8.33 -3.61
CA THR A 233 -5.27 9.68 -3.03
C THR A 233 -4.21 10.56 -3.69
N LYS A 234 -4.45 11.87 -3.77
CA LYS A 234 -3.48 12.84 -4.33
C LYS A 234 -3.01 12.44 -5.74
N LEU A 235 -3.96 12.13 -6.64
CA LEU A 235 -3.68 11.73 -8.02
C LEU A 235 -3.99 12.89 -8.98
N ASN A 236 -3.11 13.13 -9.96
CA ASN A 236 -3.29 14.19 -10.94
C ASN A 236 -2.94 13.71 -12.35
N ARG A 237 -3.81 13.89 -13.35
CA ARG A 237 -3.59 13.39 -14.73
C ARG A 237 -3.25 11.89 -14.76
N CYS A 238 -3.87 11.08 -13.92
CA CYS A 238 -3.61 9.65 -13.83
C CYS A 238 -4.74 8.85 -14.48
N ILE A 239 -4.41 7.67 -15.01
CA ILE A 239 -5.38 6.65 -15.39
C ILE A 239 -5.13 5.45 -14.48
N VAL A 240 -6.14 4.97 -13.77
CA VAL A 240 -6.03 3.81 -12.88
C VAL A 240 -7.13 2.81 -13.19
N ASP A 241 -6.74 1.64 -13.70
CA ASP A 241 -7.64 0.53 -13.98
C ASP A 241 -7.48 -0.59 -12.93
N MET A 242 -8.58 -0.88 -12.24
CA MET A 242 -8.74 -1.90 -11.21
C MET A 242 -9.90 -2.87 -11.54
N SER A 243 -10.37 -2.87 -12.78
CA SER A 243 -11.45 -3.74 -13.25
C SER A 243 -11.04 -5.22 -13.25
N VAL A 244 -9.82 -5.55 -13.68
CA VAL A 244 -9.33 -6.94 -13.79
C VAL A 244 -9.26 -7.64 -12.42
N PRO A 245 -8.71 -7.05 -11.34
CA PRO A 245 -8.77 -7.64 -9.99
C PRO A 245 -10.19 -7.91 -9.47
N THR A 246 -11.17 -7.08 -9.83
CA THR A 246 -12.53 -7.10 -9.27
C THR A 246 -13.55 -7.86 -10.14
N ALA A 247 -13.09 -8.51 -11.21
CA ALA A 247 -13.94 -9.25 -12.14
C ALA A 247 -14.43 -10.61 -11.60
N THR A 248 -13.75 -11.21 -10.61
CA THR A 248 -13.94 -12.64 -10.25
C THR A 248 -14.08 -12.84 -8.74
N ASN A 249 -15.28 -12.61 -8.19
CA ASN A 249 -15.62 -12.79 -6.76
C ASN A 249 -14.70 -12.10 -5.74
N ALA A 250 -13.94 -11.10 -6.17
CA ALA A 250 -13.08 -10.27 -5.32
C ALA A 250 -13.42 -8.77 -5.48
N PRO A 251 -14.67 -8.33 -5.18
CA PRO A 251 -15.00 -6.91 -5.15
C PRO A 251 -14.24 -6.22 -4.01
N PHE A 252 -14.02 -4.91 -4.11
CA PHE A 252 -13.51 -4.14 -2.98
C PHE A 252 -14.56 -4.07 -1.87
N ALA A 253 -14.21 -4.36 -0.61
CA ALA A 253 -15.16 -4.20 0.50
C ALA A 253 -15.52 -2.72 0.75
N GLY A 254 -14.59 -1.81 0.45
CA GLY A 254 -14.83 -0.37 0.41
C GLY A 254 -13.81 0.34 -0.48
N LEU A 255 -14.18 1.52 -0.98
CA LEU A 255 -13.34 2.34 -1.86
C LEU A 255 -13.26 3.78 -1.33
N ALA A 256 -12.06 4.35 -1.24
CA ALA A 256 -11.81 5.74 -0.87
C ALA A 256 -11.05 6.47 -1.98
N LEU A 257 -11.67 7.50 -2.54
CA LEU A 257 -11.11 8.38 -3.57
C LEU A 257 -10.99 9.79 -2.97
N LYS A 258 -9.76 10.31 -2.80
CA LYS A 258 -9.50 11.59 -2.12
C LYS A 258 -8.48 12.48 -2.86
N ASN A 259 -8.85 13.72 -3.17
CA ASN A 259 -7.95 14.68 -3.84
C ASN A 259 -7.44 14.14 -5.20
N ILE A 260 -8.37 13.96 -6.15
CA ILE A 260 -8.08 13.42 -7.50
C ILE A 260 -8.46 14.48 -8.54
N LYS A 261 -7.53 14.77 -9.46
CA LYS A 261 -7.62 15.86 -10.44
C LYS A 261 -7.34 15.36 -11.85
N ASN A 262 -8.11 15.79 -12.85
CA ASN A 262 -7.89 15.49 -14.27
C ASN A 262 -7.63 14.00 -14.60
N SER A 263 -8.24 13.07 -13.85
CA SER A 263 -7.88 11.64 -13.86
C SER A 263 -9.05 10.74 -14.25
N LEU A 264 -8.73 9.54 -14.76
CA LEU A 264 -9.68 8.48 -15.04
C LEU A 264 -9.47 7.30 -14.08
N ILE A 265 -10.47 6.98 -13.27
CA ILE A 265 -10.43 5.87 -12.32
C ILE A 265 -11.49 4.83 -12.70
N ILE A 266 -11.07 3.60 -12.96
CA ILE A 266 -11.95 2.46 -13.25
C ILE A 266 -11.82 1.48 -12.09
N ALA A 267 -12.73 1.58 -11.12
CA ALA A 267 -12.65 0.82 -9.89
C ALA A 267 -13.20 -0.61 -10.02
N GLY A 268 -14.06 -0.86 -11.02
CA GLY A 268 -14.77 -2.13 -11.14
C GLY A 268 -15.78 -2.34 -10.02
N HIS A 269 -15.83 -3.54 -9.45
CA HIS A 269 -16.84 -3.91 -8.44
C HIS A 269 -16.44 -3.54 -7.01
N VAL A 270 -17.39 -2.95 -6.28
CA VAL A 270 -17.28 -2.61 -4.86
C VAL A 270 -18.50 -3.17 -4.12
N ALA A 271 -18.30 -3.95 -3.06
CA ALA A 271 -19.35 -4.60 -2.26
C ALA A 271 -19.86 -3.73 -1.09
N GLY A 272 -19.24 -2.57 -0.87
CA GLY A 272 -19.64 -1.58 0.13
C GLY A 272 -19.68 -0.17 -0.45
N ALA A 273 -19.47 0.82 0.43
CA ALA A 273 -19.51 2.22 0.04
C ALA A 273 -18.25 2.66 -0.74
N ALA A 274 -18.47 3.55 -1.72
CA ALA A 274 -17.41 4.31 -2.38
C ALA A 274 -17.45 5.76 -1.87
N HIS A 275 -16.45 6.15 -1.09
CA HIS A 275 -16.32 7.51 -0.56
C HIS A 275 -15.49 8.36 -1.51
N ILE A 276 -16.09 9.41 -2.07
CA ILE A 276 -15.48 10.27 -3.08
C ILE A 276 -15.39 11.69 -2.51
N THR A 277 -14.18 12.24 -2.38
CA THR A 277 -13.94 13.54 -1.72
C THR A 277 -12.87 14.37 -2.43
N GLY A 278 -13.14 15.65 -2.68
CA GLY A 278 -12.18 16.53 -3.36
C GLY A 278 -11.75 15.99 -4.72
N VAL A 279 -12.72 15.54 -5.54
CA VAL A 279 -12.46 15.10 -6.91
C VAL A 279 -12.95 16.20 -7.86
N GLU A 280 -12.10 16.57 -8.82
CA GLU A 280 -12.35 17.63 -9.80
C GLU A 280 -11.93 17.18 -11.20
N ASP A 281 -12.67 17.62 -12.22
CA ASP A 281 -12.42 17.35 -13.65
C ASP A 281 -11.98 15.90 -13.95
N SER A 282 -12.63 14.92 -13.32
CA SER A 282 -12.20 13.51 -13.35
C SER A 282 -13.37 12.58 -13.61
N ILE A 283 -13.09 11.43 -14.24
CA ILE A 283 -14.09 10.40 -14.55
C ILE A 283 -13.87 9.23 -13.61
N ILE A 284 -14.93 8.79 -12.93
CA ILE A 284 -14.92 7.63 -12.04
C ILE A 284 -15.94 6.63 -12.55
N VAL A 285 -15.49 5.40 -12.82
CA VAL A 285 -16.34 4.26 -13.18
C VAL A 285 -16.31 3.27 -12.02
N VAL A 286 -17.44 3.11 -11.33
CA VAL A 286 -17.58 2.23 -10.18
C VAL A 286 -18.92 1.50 -10.21
N ALA A 287 -18.89 0.20 -9.93
CA ALA A 287 -20.07 -0.64 -9.75
C ALA A 287 -20.19 -1.02 -8.27
N SER A 288 -20.71 -0.09 -7.47
CA SER A 288 -20.97 -0.31 -6.03
C SER A 288 -22.31 -1.02 -5.82
N ARG A 289 -22.33 -2.11 -5.05
CA ARG A 289 -23.53 -2.78 -4.57
C ARG A 289 -23.57 -2.70 -3.05
N GLN A 290 -24.49 -1.91 -2.47
CA GLN A 290 -24.91 -2.16 -1.09
C GLN A 290 -25.81 -3.40 -1.10
N MET A 291 -25.22 -4.56 -0.79
CA MET A 291 -25.87 -5.85 -0.98
C MET A 291 -26.88 -6.15 0.14
N THR A 292 -28.17 -6.20 -0.19
CA THR A 292 -29.12 -7.10 0.47
C THR A 292 -28.94 -8.51 -0.07
N ALA A 293 -29.15 -9.54 0.77
CA ALA A 293 -28.75 -10.93 0.51
C ALA A 293 -29.63 -11.71 -0.50
N SER A 294 -30.18 -11.03 -1.51
CA SER A 294 -31.05 -11.60 -2.55
C SER A 294 -30.33 -11.66 -3.90
N GLU A 295 -30.35 -12.83 -4.56
CA GLU A 295 -29.69 -13.06 -5.86
C GLU A 295 -30.44 -12.47 -7.07
N GLU A 296 -31.59 -11.82 -6.84
CA GLU A 296 -32.33 -11.05 -7.84
C GLU A 296 -31.50 -9.88 -8.40
N PRO A 297 -31.63 -9.53 -9.69
CA PRO A 297 -31.02 -8.34 -10.27
C PRO A 297 -31.67 -7.07 -9.70
N VAL A 298 -31.16 -6.60 -8.56
CA VAL A 298 -31.60 -5.36 -7.92
C VAL A 298 -31.51 -4.19 -8.91
N GLN A 299 -32.65 -3.54 -9.16
CA GLN A 299 -32.75 -2.34 -9.98
C GLN A 299 -31.76 -1.28 -9.49
N ASN A 300 -30.92 -0.73 -10.38
CA ASN A 300 -29.97 0.31 -9.99
C ASN A 300 -30.64 1.69 -9.99
N HIS A 301 -30.55 2.39 -8.86
CA HIS A 301 -31.14 3.73 -8.65
C HIS A 301 -30.09 4.83 -8.89
N TRP A 302 -29.33 4.72 -9.98
CA TRP A 302 -28.20 5.60 -10.29
C TRP A 302 -28.61 7.05 -10.62
N ASP A 303 -29.89 7.25 -10.91
CA ASP A 303 -30.58 8.51 -11.22
C ASP A 303 -31.29 9.13 -9.99
N GLN A 304 -31.26 8.47 -8.83
CA GLN A 304 -31.91 8.95 -7.60
C GLN A 304 -30.86 9.49 -6.61
N VAL A 305 -30.25 10.62 -6.95
CA VAL A 305 -29.20 11.25 -6.12
C VAL A 305 -29.83 12.20 -5.09
N ASP A 306 -29.58 11.92 -3.81
CA ASP A 306 -29.90 12.84 -2.70
C ASP A 306 -28.78 13.89 -2.54
N ASP A 307 -29.16 15.17 -2.57
CA ASP A 307 -28.25 16.29 -2.34
C ASP A 307 -28.54 16.92 -0.98
N PHE A 308 -27.83 16.43 0.04
CA PHE A 308 -27.95 16.88 1.43
C PHE A 308 -27.74 18.38 1.68
N LYS A 309 -27.23 19.15 0.68
CA LYS A 309 -27.06 20.60 0.79
C LYS A 309 -28.16 21.39 0.05
N TRP A 310 -29.07 20.71 -0.63
CA TRP A 310 -30.18 21.32 -1.35
C TRP A 310 -31.49 21.19 -0.57
N LEU A 311 -32.01 22.30 -0.06
CA LEU A 311 -33.19 22.33 0.83
C LEU A 311 -34.51 22.63 0.09
N LYS A 312 -34.52 22.63 -1.25
CA LYS A 312 -35.74 22.85 -2.05
C LYS A 312 -36.31 21.53 -2.56
N ALA A 313 -37.61 21.52 -2.83
CA ALA A 313 -38.30 20.38 -3.45
C ALA A 313 -38.05 20.26 -4.97
N GLU A 314 -37.44 21.27 -5.60
CA GLU A 314 -37.04 21.27 -7.01
C GLU A 314 -35.76 20.43 -7.22
N HIS A 315 -35.52 19.95 -8.45
CA HIS A 315 -34.28 19.25 -8.80
C HIS A 315 -33.03 20.07 -8.45
N SER A 316 -32.01 19.45 -7.84
CA SER A 316 -30.78 20.16 -7.45
C SER A 316 -29.95 20.54 -8.68
N PRO A 317 -29.52 21.81 -8.83
CA PRO A 317 -28.64 22.23 -9.92
C PRO A 317 -27.21 21.66 -9.79
N ASN A 318 -26.86 21.01 -8.67
CA ASN A 318 -25.52 20.51 -8.41
C ASN A 318 -25.22 19.17 -9.12
N TRP A 319 -26.22 18.50 -9.67
CA TRP A 319 -26.05 17.25 -10.42
C TRP A 319 -27.04 17.14 -11.58
N SER A 320 -26.67 16.37 -12.60
CA SER A 320 -27.52 16.08 -13.76
C SER A 320 -27.15 14.73 -14.38
N ILE A 321 -28.10 14.11 -15.07
CA ILE A 321 -27.86 12.89 -15.84
C ILE A 321 -27.06 13.25 -17.10
N LEU A 322 -25.99 12.50 -17.38
CA LEU A 322 -25.19 12.68 -18.58
C LEU A 322 -25.98 12.25 -19.84
N PRO A 323 -26.22 13.15 -20.81
CA PRO A 323 -26.92 12.83 -22.06
C PRO A 323 -26.21 11.76 -22.87
N GLU A 324 -26.96 10.96 -23.64
CA GLU A 324 -26.43 9.76 -24.30
C GLU A 324 -25.34 10.08 -25.32
N GLU A 325 -25.49 11.19 -26.03
CA GLU A 325 -24.55 11.73 -27.01
C GLU A 325 -23.22 12.20 -26.41
N GLN A 326 -23.19 12.45 -25.09
CA GLN A 326 -21.98 12.82 -24.34
C GLN A 326 -21.31 11.60 -23.67
N ARG A 327 -21.94 10.42 -23.70
CA ARG A 327 -21.37 9.20 -23.11
C ARG A 327 -20.22 8.67 -23.97
N LEU A 328 -19.18 8.19 -23.32
CA LEU A 328 -18.02 7.60 -23.98
C LEU A 328 -18.40 6.25 -24.61
N LYS A 329 -18.15 6.13 -25.93
CA LYS A 329 -18.42 4.93 -26.73
C LYS A 329 -17.66 3.71 -26.19
N THR A 330 -18.28 2.52 -26.28
CA THR A 330 -17.71 1.22 -25.86
C THR A 330 -16.30 0.96 -26.39
N GLU A 331 -15.98 1.45 -27.58
CA GLU A 331 -14.65 1.33 -28.20
C GLU A 331 -13.54 2.07 -27.43
N ILE A 332 -13.87 3.17 -26.73
CA ILE A 332 -12.89 3.93 -25.93
C ILE A 332 -12.47 3.08 -24.74
N TRP A 333 -13.44 2.50 -24.03
CA TRP A 333 -13.22 1.61 -22.88
C TRP A 333 -12.48 0.32 -23.23
N THR A 334 -12.70 -0.23 -24.43
CA THR A 334 -12.16 -1.54 -24.83
C THR A 334 -10.86 -1.47 -25.62
N LYS A 335 -10.58 -0.36 -26.33
CA LYS A 335 -9.42 -0.23 -27.23
C LYS A 335 -8.45 0.89 -26.85
N ALA A 336 -8.93 1.99 -26.25
CA ALA A 336 -8.08 3.12 -25.91
C ALA A 336 -7.59 3.05 -24.46
N VAL A 337 -8.51 2.82 -23.52
CA VAL A 337 -8.23 2.78 -22.09
C VAL A 337 -7.19 1.74 -21.67
N PRO A 338 -7.21 0.48 -22.16
CA PRO A 338 -6.18 -0.51 -21.79
C PRO A 338 -4.76 -0.18 -22.31
N GLY A 339 -4.64 0.88 -23.11
CA GLY A 339 -3.40 1.23 -23.80
C GLY A 339 -3.12 0.34 -25.03
N GLY A 340 -2.14 0.77 -25.82
CA GLY A 340 -1.69 0.03 -26.99
C GLY A 340 -0.41 0.65 -27.57
N PRO A 341 0.26 -0.03 -28.53
CA PRO A 341 1.48 0.48 -29.14
C PRO A 341 1.27 1.89 -29.71
N GLY A 342 2.05 2.86 -29.23
CA GLY A 342 1.97 4.26 -29.67
C GLY A 342 0.79 5.08 -29.15
N VAL A 343 -0.01 4.56 -28.19
CA VAL A 343 -1.07 5.33 -27.53
C VAL A 343 -0.58 5.77 -26.15
N GLY A 344 -0.26 7.06 -25.99
CA GLY A 344 0.20 7.62 -24.73
C GLY A 344 -0.95 7.93 -23.75
N LEU A 345 -0.62 8.15 -22.48
CA LEU A 345 -1.54 8.66 -21.45
C LEU A 345 -2.38 9.83 -21.97
N GLU A 346 -1.71 10.82 -22.56
CA GLU A 346 -2.30 12.06 -23.07
C GLU A 346 -3.32 11.81 -24.20
N ASP A 347 -3.08 10.83 -25.07
CA ASP A 347 -4.03 10.44 -26.11
C ASP A 347 -5.30 9.81 -25.52
N ILE A 348 -5.16 9.03 -24.44
CA ILE A 348 -6.29 8.40 -23.76
C ILE A 348 -7.08 9.48 -23.00
N LEU A 349 -6.42 10.32 -22.20
CA LEU A 349 -7.04 11.45 -21.49
C LEU A 349 -7.79 12.36 -22.46
N LYS A 350 -7.19 12.71 -23.60
CA LYS A 350 -7.85 13.48 -24.66
C LYS A 350 -9.07 12.77 -25.26
N LYS A 351 -8.98 11.46 -25.52
CA LYS A 351 -10.12 10.65 -26.04
C LYS A 351 -11.28 10.52 -25.04
N VAL A 352 -11.02 10.57 -23.74
CA VAL A 352 -12.07 10.57 -22.71
C VAL A 352 -12.56 11.99 -22.33
N GLY A 353 -12.08 13.03 -23.00
CA GLY A 353 -12.47 14.43 -22.74
C GLY A 353 -11.73 15.11 -21.58
N LEU A 354 -10.76 14.44 -20.97
CA LEU A 354 -9.93 14.96 -19.87
C LEU A 354 -8.69 15.72 -20.38
N THR A 355 -8.90 16.67 -21.28
CA THR A 355 -7.86 17.64 -21.64
C THR A 355 -7.77 18.69 -20.53
N GLY A 356 -6.74 18.58 -19.66
CA GLY A 356 -6.49 19.60 -18.64
C GLY A 356 -6.39 21.00 -19.25
N ARG A 357 -7.08 21.96 -18.62
CA ARG A 357 -7.09 23.38 -19.00
C ARG A 357 -5.83 24.10 -18.52
#